data_AF-A0A7K4FL58-F1
#
_entry.id   AF-A0A7K4FL58-F1
#
_cell.length_a   1.000
_cell.length_b   1.000
_cell.length_c   1.000
_cell.angle_alpha   90.00
_cell.angle_beta   90.00
_cell.angle_gamma   90.00
#
_symmetry.space_group_name_H-M   'P 1'
#
loop_
_entity.id
_entity.type
_entity.pdbx_description
1 polymer ?
#
loop_
_entity_poly.entity_id
_entity_poly.type
_entity_poly.pdbx_seq_one_letter_code
_entity_poly.pdbx_strand_id
1 'polypeptide(L)'
;MNEALNKALSMAGLERKDIDGFMTTFLPGVFDGNVYMHFFPDQLCNYLGIKPKYIDSLEYGGPSVLSAFWRAEHIIKSGMAENILLLFGGKGSAVRKKKQTVDSIENLYP
;
A
#
# COMPACT_ATOMS: atom_id res chain seq x y z
N MET A 1 -5.94 -8.25 -0.73
CA MET A 1 -5.09 -7.51 0.25
C MET A 1 -5.10 -8.14 1.65
N ASN A 2 -6.26 -8.33 2.30
CA ASN A 2 -6.31 -8.90 3.66
C ASN A 2 -5.58 -10.26 3.83
N GLU A 3 -5.66 -11.15 2.85
CA GLU A 3 -4.93 -12.42 2.88
C GLU A 3 -3.40 -12.21 2.93
N ALA A 4 -2.87 -11.31 2.09
CA ALA A 4 -1.44 -11.00 2.05
C ALA A 4 -0.96 -10.36 3.37
N LEU A 5 -1.76 -9.45 3.93
CA LEU A 5 -1.50 -8.86 5.25
C LEU A 5 -1.44 -9.93 6.33
N ASN A 6 -2.45 -10.82 6.41
CA ASN A 6 -2.49 -11.85 7.44
C ASN A 6 -1.30 -12.82 7.34
N LYS A 7 -0.88 -13.17 6.13
CA LYS A 7 0.33 -13.98 5.91
C LYS A 7 1.60 -13.26 6.38
N ALA A 8 1.75 -11.98 6.02
CA ALA A 8 2.91 -11.18 6.44
C ALA A 8 2.99 -11.04 7.97
N LEU A 9 1.85 -10.73 8.61
CA LEU A 9 1.74 -10.67 10.08
C LEU A 9 2.10 -12.00 10.74
N SER A 10 1.57 -13.11 10.22
CA SER A 10 1.89 -14.46 10.70
C SER A 10 3.36 -14.81 10.55
N MET A 11 4.01 -14.38 9.45
CA MET A 11 5.45 -14.60 9.23
C MET A 11 6.31 -13.76 10.20
N ALA A 12 5.85 -12.56 10.55
CA ALA A 12 6.53 -11.65 11.46
C ALA A 12 6.24 -11.92 12.94
N GLY A 13 5.23 -12.74 13.26
CA GLY A 13 4.76 -12.93 14.63
C GLY A 13 4.08 -11.69 15.22
N LEU A 14 3.45 -10.87 14.37
CA LEU A 14 2.83 -9.60 14.74
C LEU A 14 1.30 -9.65 14.59
N GLU A 15 0.62 -8.75 15.29
CA GLU A 15 -0.79 -8.45 15.13
C GLU A 15 -1.00 -7.12 14.39
N ARG A 16 -2.22 -6.88 13.89
CA ARG A 16 -2.56 -5.61 13.19
C ARG A 16 -2.28 -4.36 14.03
N LYS A 17 -2.47 -4.47 15.35
CA LYS A 17 -2.23 -3.38 16.32
C LYS A 17 -0.76 -3.00 16.45
N ASP A 18 0.16 -3.89 16.08
CA ASP A 18 1.59 -3.68 16.24
C ASP A 18 2.15 -2.85 15.07
N ILE A 19 1.39 -2.72 13.98
CA ILE A 19 1.75 -1.91 12.81
C ILE A 19 1.57 -0.42 13.13
N ASP A 20 2.69 0.28 13.25
CA ASP A 20 2.75 1.71 13.58
C ASP A 20 3.27 2.57 12.41
N GLY A 21 3.66 1.96 11.30
CA GLY A 21 3.91 2.64 10.02
C GLY A 21 3.25 1.95 8.83
N PHE A 22 2.91 2.71 7.80
CA PHE A 22 2.31 2.20 6.56
C PHE A 22 2.86 2.92 5.34
N MET A 23 3.22 2.16 4.32
CA MET A 23 3.64 2.70 3.03
C MET A 23 3.01 1.92 1.89
N THR A 24 2.62 2.65 0.84
CA THR A 24 2.00 2.05 -0.33
C THR A 24 2.27 2.85 -1.60
N THR A 25 1.75 2.36 -2.72
CA THR A 25 1.58 3.07 -3.98
C THR A 25 0.09 3.15 -4.28
N PHE A 26 -0.37 4.28 -4.77
CA PHE A 26 -1.65 4.37 -5.41
C PHE A 26 -1.53 3.94 -6.87
N LEU A 27 -2.29 2.89 -7.22
CA LEU A 27 -2.44 2.50 -8.59
C LEU A 27 -3.92 2.19 -8.88
N PRO A 28 -4.53 2.84 -9.88
CA PRO A 28 -5.94 2.61 -10.18
C PRO A 28 -6.25 1.14 -10.47
N GLY A 29 -7.37 0.65 -9.89
CA GLY A 29 -7.83 -0.73 -10.07
C GLY A 29 -7.04 -1.78 -9.31
N VAL A 30 -6.07 -1.40 -8.46
CA VAL A 30 -5.34 -2.32 -7.57
C VAL A 30 -6.09 -2.60 -6.26
N PHE A 31 -7.02 -1.71 -5.89
CA PHE A 31 -7.91 -1.89 -4.75
C PHE A 31 -9.30 -2.37 -5.21
N ASP A 32 -9.77 -3.47 -4.61
CA ASP A 32 -11.04 -4.13 -4.98
C ASP A 32 -12.27 -3.55 -4.24
N GLY A 33 -12.14 -2.44 -3.51
CA GLY A 33 -13.24 -1.79 -2.80
C GLY A 33 -13.56 -0.38 -3.30
N ASN A 34 -14.53 0.28 -2.66
CA ASN A 34 -14.91 1.67 -2.93
C ASN A 34 -14.18 2.61 -1.98
N VAL A 35 -12.93 2.95 -2.28
CA VAL A 35 -12.22 4.06 -1.64
C VAL A 35 -12.32 5.28 -2.52
N TYR A 36 -12.57 6.43 -1.90
CA TYR A 36 -12.41 7.70 -2.58
C TYR A 36 -10.93 7.94 -2.82
N MET A 37 -10.57 8.58 -3.92
CA MET A 37 -9.18 8.99 -4.23
C MET A 37 -8.60 9.97 -3.20
N HIS A 38 -9.41 10.44 -2.25
CA HIS A 38 -9.05 11.37 -1.20
C HIS A 38 -8.45 10.63 0.01
N PHE A 39 -7.22 10.97 0.39
CA PHE A 39 -6.48 10.32 1.49
C PHE A 39 -6.40 8.78 1.35
N PHE A 40 -6.16 8.29 0.13
CA PHE A 40 -6.14 6.87 -0.19
C PHE A 40 -5.33 5.98 0.79
N PRO A 41 -4.09 6.36 1.20
CA PRO A 41 -3.34 5.55 2.17
C PRO A 41 -4.04 5.41 3.53
N ASP A 42 -4.66 6.48 4.05
CA ASP A 42 -5.41 6.45 5.31
C ASP A 42 -6.67 5.58 5.19
N GLN A 43 -7.38 5.67 4.07
CA GLN A 43 -8.55 4.82 3.82
C GLN A 43 -8.16 3.33 3.75
N LEU A 44 -6.99 3.01 3.19
CA LEU A 44 -6.44 1.67 3.23
C LEU A 44 -6.11 1.23 4.67
N CYS A 45 -5.52 2.10 5.49
CA CYS A 45 -5.28 1.79 6.91
C CYS A 45 -6.58 1.41 7.62
N ASN A 46 -7.64 2.18 7.40
CA ASN A 46 -8.97 1.91 7.95
C ASN A 46 -9.54 0.58 7.46
N TYR A 47 -9.45 0.30 6.16
CA TYR A 47 -9.88 -0.97 5.57
C TYR A 47 -9.09 -2.18 6.12
N LEU A 48 -7.80 -2.00 6.37
CA LEU A 48 -6.91 -3.01 6.94
C LEU A 48 -6.99 -3.08 8.47
N GLY A 49 -7.76 -2.21 9.14
CA GLY A 49 -7.87 -2.21 10.60
C GLY A 49 -6.53 -1.97 11.31
N ILE A 50 -5.65 -1.17 10.72
CA ILE A 50 -4.37 -0.74 11.31
C ILE A 50 -4.43 0.75 11.67
N LYS A 51 -3.63 1.18 12.65
CA LYS A 51 -3.60 2.58 13.11
C LYS A 51 -2.15 3.12 13.18
N PRO A 52 -1.49 3.27 12.01
CA PRO A 52 -0.13 3.76 11.97
C PRO A 52 -0.03 5.23 12.36
N LYS A 53 1.08 5.61 12.99
CA LYS A 53 1.46 7.01 13.24
C LYS A 53 2.24 7.63 12.08
N TYR A 54 2.83 6.79 11.22
CA TYR A 54 3.54 7.21 10.01
C TYR A 54 2.86 6.62 8.77
N ILE A 55 2.47 7.46 7.83
CA ILE A 55 1.83 7.07 6.56
C ILE A 55 2.58 7.75 5.42
N ASP A 56 3.00 6.99 4.42
CA ASP A 56 3.66 7.50 3.22
C ASP A 56 3.15 6.81 1.95
N SER A 57 3.30 7.49 0.82
CA SER A 57 2.97 6.99 -0.51
C SER A 57 4.09 7.34 -1.49
N LEU A 58 4.61 6.33 -2.19
CA LEU A 58 5.73 6.50 -3.11
C LEU A 58 5.30 6.21 -4.54
N GLU A 59 5.17 7.23 -5.38
CA GLU A 59 4.62 7.11 -6.75
C GLU A 59 5.71 7.21 -7.83
N TYR A 60 6.71 6.32 -7.78
CA TYR A 60 7.81 6.26 -8.74
C TYR A 60 7.68 5.08 -9.74
N GLY A 61 6.59 4.31 -9.67
CA GLY A 61 6.40 3.09 -10.46
C GLY A 61 7.13 1.88 -9.88
N GLY A 62 7.70 1.02 -10.72
CA GLY A 62 8.40 -0.20 -10.30
C GLY A 62 9.44 -0.03 -9.16
N PRO A 63 10.26 1.04 -9.16
CA PRO A 63 11.23 1.31 -8.09
C PRO A 63 10.66 1.70 -6.73
N SER A 64 9.34 1.95 -6.62
CA SER A 64 8.71 2.40 -5.37
C SER A 64 8.93 1.44 -4.20
N VAL A 65 8.90 0.13 -4.44
CA VAL A 65 9.12 -0.89 -3.39
C VAL A 65 10.51 -0.77 -2.77
N LEU A 66 11.56 -0.68 -3.60
CA LEU A 66 12.94 -0.55 -3.12
C LEU A 66 13.16 0.77 -2.38
N SER A 67 12.55 1.84 -2.88
CA SER A 67 12.58 3.15 -2.23
C SER A 67 11.90 3.12 -0.86
N ALA A 68 10.77 2.40 -0.75
CA ALA A 68 10.05 2.22 0.50
C ALA A 68 10.85 1.42 1.53
N PHE A 69 11.55 0.36 1.10
CA PHE A 69 12.47 -0.38 1.98
C PHE A 69 13.55 0.53 2.56
N TRP A 70 14.20 1.33 1.71
CA TRP A 70 15.23 2.26 2.15
C TRP A 70 14.68 3.29 3.16
N ARG A 71 13.52 3.89 2.88
CA ARG A 71 12.86 4.84 3.81
C ARG A 71 12.46 4.17 5.13
N ALA A 72 11.86 2.99 5.06
CA ALA A 72 11.40 2.26 6.24
C ALA A 72 12.56 1.97 7.20
N GLU A 73 13.71 1.56 6.67
CA GLU A 73 14.91 1.33 7.45
C GLU A 73 15.40 2.60 8.18
N HIS A 74 15.39 3.75 7.52
CA HIS A 74 15.77 5.04 8.13
C HIS A 74 14.77 5.49 9.20
N ILE A 75 13.47 5.31 8.94
CA ILE A 75 12.40 5.66 9.89
C ILE A 75 12.51 4.80 11.15
N ILE A 76 12.73 3.49 11.00
CA ILE A 76 12.96 2.59 12.12
C ILE A 76 14.19 3.02 12.91
N LYS A 77 15.32 3.27 12.24
CA LYS A 77 16.55 3.76 12.87
C LYS A 77 16.38 5.08 13.62
N SER A 78 15.50 5.96 13.15
CA SER A 78 15.20 7.24 13.80
C SER A 78 14.27 7.13 15.01
N GLY A 79 13.67 5.95 15.25
CA GLY A 79 12.68 5.75 16.31
C GLY A 79 11.27 6.30 15.99
N MET A 80 11.05 6.77 14.76
CA MET A 80 9.75 7.32 14.34
C MET A 80 8.67 6.24 14.22
N ALA A 81 9.03 5.01 13.85
CA ALA A 81 8.16 3.83 13.80
C ALA A 81 8.96 2.56 14.12
N GLU A 82 8.28 1.48 14.50
CA GLU A 82 8.89 0.19 14.85
C GLU A 82 8.54 -0.88 13.82
N ASN A 83 7.26 -1.01 13.45
CA ASN A 83 6.75 -2.00 12.52
C ASN A 83 6.02 -1.32 11.36
N ILE A 84 6.69 -1.28 10.21
CA ILE A 84 6.18 -0.62 9.01
C ILE A 84 5.63 -1.66 8.04
N LEU A 85 4.34 -1.57 7.71
CA LEU A 85 3.73 -2.37 6.66
C LEU A 85 3.99 -1.74 5.28
N LEU A 86 4.73 -2.45 4.44
CA LEU A 86 4.93 -2.12 3.03
C LEU A 86 3.90 -2.88 2.19
N LEU A 87 2.82 -2.22 1.76
CA LEU A 87 1.79 -2.82 0.92
C LEU A 87 1.90 -2.32 -0.52
N PHE A 88 2.51 -3.14 -1.37
CA PHE A 88 2.74 -2.80 -2.77
C PHE A 88 2.16 -3.85 -3.71
N GLY A 89 1.67 -3.36 -4.85
CA GLY A 89 1.09 -4.17 -5.89
C GLY A 89 -0.33 -4.64 -5.62
N GLY A 90 -0.82 -5.45 -6.55
CA GLY A 90 -2.14 -6.07 -6.52
C GLY A 90 -2.63 -6.28 -7.94
N LYS A 91 -3.77 -6.96 -8.05
CA LYS A 91 -4.32 -7.28 -9.36
C LYS A 91 -5.04 -6.03 -9.83
N GLY A 92 -4.47 -5.32 -10.81
CA GLY A 92 -5.12 -4.22 -11.53
C GLY A 92 -6.36 -4.72 -12.29
N SER A 93 -7.35 -5.26 -11.58
CA SER A 93 -8.31 -6.22 -12.12
C SER A 93 -9.24 -5.55 -13.12
N ALA A 94 -9.64 -4.30 -12.84
CA ALA A 94 -10.42 -3.47 -13.75
C ALA A 94 -9.63 -3.08 -15.01
N VAL A 95 -8.37 -2.66 -14.85
CA VAL A 95 -7.50 -2.22 -15.95
C VAL A 95 -7.09 -3.40 -16.85
N ARG A 96 -6.72 -4.53 -16.23
CA ARG A 96 -6.43 -5.81 -16.88
C ARG A 96 -7.65 -6.39 -17.60
N LYS A 97 -8.85 -6.32 -17.02
CA LYS A 97 -10.10 -6.74 -17.68
C LYS A 97 -10.34 -5.96 -18.98
N LYS A 98 -9.99 -4.68 -19.00
CA LYS A 98 -10.12 -3.80 -20.16
C LYS A 98 -8.94 -3.90 -21.14
N LYS A 99 -7.98 -4.83 -20.91
CA LYS A 99 -6.74 -4.99 -21.70
C LYS A 99 -5.93 -3.71 -21.85
N GLN A 100 -6.08 -2.78 -20.92
CA GLN A 100 -5.27 -1.58 -20.85
C GLN A 100 -4.14 -1.82 -19.84
N THR A 101 -3.07 -1.05 -19.97
CA THR A 101 -2.11 -0.86 -18.88
C THR A 101 -2.55 0.34 -18.06
N VAL A 102 -2.05 0.42 -16.82
CA VAL A 102 -2.26 1.60 -15.96
C VAL A 102 -1.62 2.85 -16.55
N ASP A 103 -0.59 2.70 -17.38
CA ASP A 103 0.03 3.82 -18.12
C ASP A 103 -0.88 4.35 -19.24
N SER A 104 -1.89 3.58 -19.64
CA SER A 104 -2.86 3.93 -20.69
C SER A 104 -4.23 4.26 -20.10
N ILE A 105 -4.29 4.72 -18.84
CA ILE A 105 -5.57 4.90 -18.12
C ILE A 105 -6.44 6.00 -18.72
N GLU A 106 -5.83 6.96 -19.40
CA GLU A 106 -6.51 7.97 -20.21
C GLU A 106 -7.44 7.36 -21.27
N ASN A 107 -7.12 6.16 -21.77
CA ASN A 107 -8.01 5.42 -22.67
C ASN A 107 -9.26 4.84 -21.96
N LEU A 108 -9.35 4.92 -20.62
CA LEU A 108 -10.47 4.43 -19.83
C LEU A 108 -11.54 5.49 -19.52
N TYR A 109 -11.22 6.77 -19.71
CA TYR A 109 -12.10 7.90 -19.42
C TYR A 109 -12.15 8.84 -20.65
N PRO A 110 -13.08 8.60 -21.60
CA PRO A 110 -13.26 9.45 -22.79
C PRO A 110 -13.84 10.83 -22.47
#